data_AF-A0A0A9HYJ8-F1
#
_entry.id   AF-A0A0A9HYJ8-F1
#
_cell.length_a   1.000
_cell.length_b   1.000
_cell.length_c   1.000
_cell.angle_alpha   90.00
_cell.angle_beta   90.00
_cell.angle_gamma   90.00
#
_symmetry.space_group_name_H-M   'P 1'
#
loop_
_entity.id
_entity.type
_entity.pdbx_description
1 polymer ?
#
loop_
_entity_poly.entity_id
_entity_poly.type
_entity_poly.pdbx_seq_one_letter_code
_entity_poly.pdbx_strand_id
1 'polypeptide(L)' 'MFGIEKAELISHLRYRDAAGAVKHTGEEPFSDFMKVARRLTIIEGTEGRLQKPLMEPMVERAGMHDLSSTANLKLVEG' A
#
# COMPACT_ATOMS: atom_id res chain seq x y z
N MET A 1 -10.53 -16.55 -7.66
CA MET A 1 -11.23 -15.43 -7.01
C MET A 1 -10.85 -14.07 -7.61
N PHE A 2 -9.59 -13.83 -8.02
CA PHE A 2 -9.19 -12.55 -8.63
C PHE A 2 -8.42 -12.67 -9.96
N GLY A 3 -8.22 -13.88 -10.49
CA GLY A 3 -7.40 -14.08 -11.70
C GLY A 3 -5.90 -13.79 -11.53
N ILE A 4 -5.46 -13.47 -10.31
CA ILE A 4 -4.07 -13.20 -9.95
C ILE A 4 -3.44 -14.49 -9.44
N GLU A 5 -2.18 -14.74 -9.84
CA GLU A 5 -1.44 -15.89 -9.36
C GLU A 5 -1.20 -15.82 -7.85
N LYS A 6 -1.22 -16.97 -7.17
CA LYS A 6 -1.08 -17.01 -5.71
C LYS A 6 0.24 -16.42 -5.22
N ALA A 7 1.33 -16.66 -5.97
CA ALA A 7 2.66 -16.16 -5.61
C ALA A 7 2.71 -14.62 -5.66
N GLU A 8 2.15 -14.03 -6.71
CA GLU A 8 1.98 -12.59 -6.88
C GLU A 8 1.05 -12.01 -5.80
N LEU A 9 -0.03 -12.71 -5.48
CA LEU A 9 -0.99 -12.25 -4.48
C LEU A 9 -0.36 -12.05 -3.08
N ILE A 10 0.58 -12.91 -2.69
CA ILE A 10 1.19 -12.87 -1.34
C ILE A 10 2.09 -11.65 -1.16
N SER A 11 2.86 -11.24 -2.18
CA SER A 11 3.69 -10.02 -2.10
C SER A 11 2.84 -8.75 -2.03
N HIS A 12 1.65 -8.81 -2.66
CA HIS A 12 0.72 -7.69 -2.79
C HIS A 12 -0.33 -7.63 -1.68
N LEU A 13 -0.45 -8.66 -0.84
CA LEU A 13 -1.42 -8.66 0.25
C LEU A 13 -0.89 -7.87 1.45
N ARG A 14 -1.74 -6.95 1.93
CA ARG A 14 -1.61 -6.37 3.27
C ARG A 14 -2.86 -6.67 4.07
N TYR A 15 -2.71 -6.72 5.38
CA TYR A 15 -3.85 -6.78 6.27
C TYR A 15 -3.89 -5.58 7.21
N ARG A 16 -5.08 -5.23 7.67
CA ARG A 16 -5.29 -4.22 8.72
C ARG A 16 -5.71 -4.92 10.00
N ASP A 17 -5.06 -4.58 11.12
CA ASP A 17 -5.44 -5.08 12.44
C ASP A 17 -6.54 -4.25 13.12
N ALA A 18 -6.95 -4.68 14.32
CA ALA A 18 -7.97 -3.98 15.10
C ALA A 18 -7.55 -2.56 15.54
N ALA A 19 -6.25 -2.29 15.65
CA ALA A 19 -5.72 -0.96 15.93
C ALA A 19 -5.63 -0.10 14.66
N GLY A 20 -5.96 -0.66 13.49
CA GLY A 20 -5.91 0.03 12.21
C GLY A 20 -4.54 0.02 11.54
N ALA A 21 -3.53 -0.65 12.14
CA ALA A 21 -2.20 -0.75 11.57
C ALA A 21 -2.22 -1.66 10.33
N VAL A 22 -1.49 -1.26 9.29
CA VAL A 22 -1.37 -2.00 8.02
C VAL A 22 -0.07 -2.79 8.05
N LYS A 23 -0.15 -4.10 7.82
CA LYS A 23 0.97 -5.04 7.96
C LYS A 23 1.05 -6.00 6.78
N HIS A 24 2.25 -6.55 6.54
CA HIS A 24 2.46 -7.58 5.54
C HIS A 24 1.95 -8.94 6.04
N THR A 25 1.46 -9.75 5.10
CA THR A 25 1.16 -11.14 5.40
C THR A 25 2.43 -11.97 5.42
N GLY A 26 2.55 -12.92 6.35
CA GLY A 26 3.66 -13.86 6.43
C GLY A 26 4.75 -13.51 7.46
N GLU A 27 4.66 -12.36 8.12
CA GLU A 27 5.59 -11.96 9.20
C GLU A 27 5.31 -12.66 10.53
N GLU A 28 4.07 -13.10 10.75
CA GLU A 28 3.62 -13.74 11.99
C GLU A 28 3.01 -15.13 11.74
N PRO A 29 2.98 -16.00 12.76
CA PRO A 29 2.31 -17.29 12.66
C PRO A 29 0.84 -17.13 12.28
N PHE A 30 0.33 -18.08 11.50
CA PHE A 30 -1.06 -18.05 11.02
C PHE A 30 -2.09 -17.91 12.17
N SER A 31 -1.84 -18.56 13.31
CA SER A 31 -2.71 -18.49 14.48
C SER A 31 -2.83 -17.08 15.07
N ASP A 32 -1.77 -16.29 15.00
CA ASP A 32 -1.75 -14.93 15.53
C ASP A 32 -2.35 -13.95 14.52
N PHE A 33 -1.99 -14.14 13.24
CA PHE A 33 -2.59 -13.42 12.12
C PHE A 33 -4.12 -13.49 12.16
N MET A 34 -4.67 -14.69 12.34
CA MET A 34 -6.12 -14.90 12.38
C MET A 34 -6.82 -14.19 13.55
N LYS A 35 -6.11 -13.93 14.65
CA LYS A 35 -6.66 -13.22 15.81
C LYS A 35 -6.72 -11.72 15.57
N VAL A 36 -5.76 -11.17 14.83
CA VAL A 36 -5.59 -9.71 14.72
C VAL A 36 -6.15 -9.14 13.42
N ALA A 37 -6.11 -9.90 12.32
CA ALA A 37 -6.49 -9.43 11.00
C ALA A 37 -8.00 -9.16 10.89
N ARG A 38 -8.35 -7.97 10.37
CA ARG A 38 -9.74 -7.53 10.20
C ARG A 38 -10.11 -7.24 8.75
N ARG A 39 -9.13 -6.86 7.93
CA ARG A 39 -9.33 -6.59 6.51
C ARG A 39 -8.10 -7.00 5.73
N LEU A 40 -8.30 -7.68 4.59
CA LEU A 40 -7.26 -7.94 3.61
C LEU A 40 -7.38 -6.96 2.45
N THR A 41 -6.25 -6.47 1.96
CA THR A 41 -6.16 -5.54 0.85
C THR A 41 -5.13 -6.07 -0.15
N ILE A 42 -5.53 -6.18 -1.41
CA ILE A 42 -4.62 -6.46 -2.52
C ILE A 42 -4.10 -5.11 -3.00
N ILE A 43 -2.80 -4.90 -2.92
CA ILE A 43 -2.12 -3.68 -3.37
C ILE A 43 -1.35 -4.01 -4.64
N GLU A 44 -1.75 -3.46 -5.77
CA GLU A 44 -0.99 -3.57 -7.02
C GLU A 44 0.45 -3.07 -6.81
N GLY A 45 1.43 -3.81 -7.33
CA GLY A 45 2.86 -3.55 -7.20
C GLY A 45 3.38 -2.31 -7.91
N THR A 46 2.64 -1.21 -7.89
CA THR A 46 3.15 0.10 -8.31
C THR A 46 3.66 0.83 -7.06
N GLU A 47 4.80 0.39 -6.53
CA GLU A 47 5.49 1.17 -5.50
C GLU A 47 5.65 2.62 -6.02
N GLY A 48 5.01 3.56 -5.33
CA GLY A 48 5.18 5.00 -5.59
C GLY A 48 4.19 5.66 -6.55
N ARG A 49 3.12 5.02 -6.98
CA ARG A 49 2.00 5.75 -7.60
C ARG A 49 0.70 5.40 -6.90
N LEU A 50 0.42 6.08 -5.79
CA LEU A 50 -0.95 6.55 -5.58
C LEU A 50 -1.37 7.12 -6.92
N GLN A 51 -2.33 6.48 -7.60
CA GLN A 51 -2.83 6.99 -8.85
C GLN A 51 -3.23 8.44 -8.55
N LYS A 52 -2.49 9.39 -9.14
CA LYS A 52 -2.75 10.84 -9.11
C LYS A 52 -4.25 11.19 -9.09
N PRO A 53 -5.14 10.51 -9.86
CA PRO A 53 -6.57 10.83 -9.85
C PRO A 53 -7.29 10.80 -8.49
N LEU A 54 -6.81 10.06 -7.49
CA LEU A 54 -7.45 10.02 -6.16
C LEU A 54 -6.80 10.95 -5.13
N MET A 55 -5.54 11.34 -5.33
CA MET A 55 -4.86 12.26 -4.42
C MET A 55 -5.16 13.72 -4.76
N GLU A 56 -5.36 14.04 -6.05
CA GLU A 56 -5.72 15.39 -6.51
C GLU A 56 -6.97 15.96 -5.80
N PRO A 57 -8.12 15.26 -5.72
CA PRO A 57 -9.30 15.78 -5.02
C PRO A 57 -9.14 15.83 -3.50
N MET A 58 -8.19 15.08 -2.92
CA MET A 58 -7.94 15.07 -1.47
C MET A 58 -6.97 16.20 -1.06
N VAL A 59 -5.96 16.50 -1.89
CA VAL A 59 -4.99 17.59 -1.67
C VAL A 59 -5.64 18.96 -1.90
N GLU A 60 -6.46 19.10 -2.94
CA GLU A 60 -7.19 20.35 -3.23
C GLU A 60 -8.15 20.73 -2.11
N ARG A 61 -8.81 19.73 -1.50
CA ARG A 61 -9.70 19.94 -0.34
C ARG A 61 -8.96 20.21 0.97
N ALA A 62 -7.70 19.82 1.09
CA ALA A 62 -6.90 19.98 2.31
C ALA A 62 -6.09 21.28 2.35
N GLY A 63 -6.09 22.10 1.29
CA GLY A 63 -5.36 23.37 1.25
C GLY A 63 -3.83 23.23 1.40
N MET A 64 -3.27 22.04 1.13
CA MET A 64 -1.85 21.76 1.31
C MET A 64 -1.07 22.11 0.04
N HIS A 65 -0.84 23.41 -0.19
CA HIS A 65 0.03 23.90 -1.26
C HIS A 65 1.50 23.76 -0.84
N ASP A 66 2.08 22.56 -0.99
CA ASP A 66 3.45 22.32 -1.48
C ASP A 66 3.94 20.93 -1.06
N LEU A 67 4.00 20.01 -2.03
CA LEU A 67 4.85 18.81 -1.96
C LEU A 67 5.61 18.65 -3.27
N SER A 68 6.18 19.75 -3.78
CA SER A 68 7.13 19.73 -4.90
C SER A 68 8.45 18.99 -4.57
N SER A 69 8.65 18.49 -3.35
CA SER A 69 9.98 18.03 -2.89
C SER A 69 10.26 16.53 -2.98
N THR A 70 9.36 15.67 -3.47
CA THR A 70 9.63 14.22 -3.57
C THR A 70 9.37 13.65 -4.95
N ALA A 71 9.88 14.33 -5.97
CA ALA A 71 10.01 13.77 -7.30
C ALA A 71 11.37 14.15 -7.88
N ASN A 72 12.45 13.52 -7.41
CA ASN A 72 13.66 13.25 -8.18
C ASN A 72 14.62 12.39 -7.35
N LEU A 73 14.40 11.08 -7.35
CA LEU A 73 15.52 10.14 -7.25
C LEU A 73 15.32 9.05 -8.30
N LYS A 74 15.43 9.45 -9.57
CA LYS A 74 15.85 8.53 -10.63
C LYS A 74 17.30 8.88 -10.97
N LEU A 75 18.15 7.85 -10.82
CA LEU A 75 19.36 7.53 -11.57
C LEU A 75 19.87 8.55 -12.60
N VAL A 76 21.19 8.78 -12.52
CA VAL A 76 22.18 9.43 -13.43
C VAL A 76 22.95 10.41 -12.53
N GLU A 77 24.23 10.23 -12.20
CA GLU A 77 25.45 9.88 -12.97
C GLU A 77 26.36 8.99 -12.09
N GLY A 78 27.31 8.18 -12.53
CA GLY A 78 27.96 7.87 -13.79
C GLY A 78 29.06 6.83 -13.48
#